data_AF-A0AAU4W3P9-F1
#
_entry.id   AF-A0AAU4W3P9-F1
#
_cell.length_a   1.000
_cell.length_b   1.000
_cell.length_c   1.000
_cell.angle_alpha   90.00
_cell.angle_beta   90.00
_cell.angle_gamma   90.00
#
_symmetry.space_group_name_H-M   'P 1'
#
loop_
_entity.id
_entity.type
_entity.pdbx_description
1 polymer ?
#
loop_
_entity_poly.entity_id
_entity_poly.type
_entity_poly.pdbx_seq_one_letter_code
_entity_poly.pdbx_strand_id
1 'polypeptide(L)'
;MAHRPRRALGTATALAVLAATLTACGSDAFQRCVPVAEKGATPLEVTGSYEGSIKAEGVRLTLSSGGAMTAEKWRNGSYFDTKSGDTFDASGTWEIQRATGSNDRALVRLHFDKPFGSLKDDTLDELSIGVDATRTFLYDDFDPDVCPDFRLQLQKP
;
A
#
# COMPACT_ATOMS: atom_id res chain seq x y z
N MET A 1 66.31 -13.12 51.57
CA MET A 1 66.29 -14.60 51.54
C MET A 1 64.93 -15.04 51.02
N ALA A 2 64.95 -15.85 49.95
CA ALA A 2 63.97 -16.81 49.40
C ALA A 2 62.45 -16.60 49.68
N HIS A 3 61.51 -16.66 48.73
CA HIS A 3 61.34 -17.58 47.61
C HIS A 3 60.36 -16.99 46.57
N ARG A 4 60.62 -17.21 45.28
CA ARG A 4 59.56 -17.30 44.25
C ARG A 4 58.78 -18.59 44.48
N PRO A 5 57.45 -18.59 44.33
CA PRO A 5 56.84 -19.12 43.09
C PRO A 5 55.53 -18.35 42.78
N ARG A 6 54.73 -18.53 41.73
CA ARG A 6 54.71 -19.36 40.51
C ARG A 6 53.72 -18.64 39.56
N ARG A 7 53.95 -18.84 38.27
CA ARG A 7 53.05 -18.52 37.15
C ARG A 7 51.57 -18.77 37.48
N ALA A 8 50.72 -17.84 37.06
CA ALA A 8 49.40 -18.16 36.53
C ALA A 8 49.21 -17.35 35.23
N LEU A 9 49.33 -18.04 34.11
CA LEU A 9 48.75 -17.62 32.84
C LEU A 9 47.22 -17.66 33.03
N GLY A 10 46.59 -16.50 32.95
CA GLY A 10 45.13 -16.36 32.97
C GLY A 10 44.71 -15.59 31.73
N THR A 11 44.26 -16.32 30.73
CA THR A 11 43.59 -15.86 29.52
C THR A 11 42.47 -14.86 29.84
N ALA A 12 42.63 -13.61 29.41
CA ALA A 12 41.60 -12.58 29.51
C ALA A 12 41.40 -11.90 28.15
N THR A 13 40.91 -12.66 27.17
CA THR A 13 40.48 -12.13 25.88
C THR A 13 39.21 -12.86 25.44
N ALA A 14 38.07 -12.53 26.06
CA ALA A 14 36.75 -12.90 25.53
C ALA A 14 35.60 -12.14 26.23
N LEU A 15 35.72 -10.84 26.47
CA LEU A 15 34.62 -10.02 27.02
C LEU A 15 34.60 -8.64 26.35
N ALA A 16 34.59 -8.60 25.01
CA ALA A 16 34.40 -7.36 24.25
C ALA A 16 33.55 -7.51 22.98
N VAL A 17 33.03 -8.72 22.70
CA VAL A 17 32.26 -8.98 21.46
C VAL A 17 30.74 -9.08 21.70
N LEU A 18 30.29 -9.14 22.95
CA LEU A 18 28.87 -9.30 23.29
C LEU A 18 28.09 -8.00 23.55
N ALA A 19 28.72 -6.83 23.38
CA ALA A 19 28.06 -5.53 23.56
C ALA A 19 27.77 -4.79 22.25
N ALA A 20 28.15 -5.35 21.08
CA ALA A 20 27.94 -4.71 19.77
C ALA A 20 26.74 -5.26 18.99
N THR A 21 25.98 -6.22 19.54
CA THR A 21 24.85 -6.87 18.83
C THR A 21 23.46 -6.44 19.31
N LEU A 22 23.35 -5.34 20.06
CA LEU A 22 22.05 -4.85 20.56
C LEU A 22 21.64 -3.46 20.05
N THR A 23 22.35 -2.89 19.07
CA THR A 23 21.87 -1.71 18.31
C THR A 23 21.28 -2.07 16.95
N ALA A 24 21.02 -3.35 16.67
CA ALA A 24 20.16 -3.76 15.57
C ALA A 24 18.68 -3.76 15.98
N CYS A 25 18.25 -2.76 16.75
CA CYS A 25 16.87 -2.30 16.61
C CYS A 25 16.83 -1.54 15.30
N GLY A 26 16.46 -2.24 14.23
CA GLY A 26 16.23 -1.63 12.93
C GLY A 26 15.44 -0.34 13.11
N SER A 27 16.00 0.76 12.63
CA SER A 27 15.39 2.08 12.58
C SER A 27 14.17 2.15 11.65
N ASP A 28 13.74 1.01 11.09
CA ASP A 28 12.46 0.86 10.41
C ASP A 28 11.36 0.74 11.46
N ALA A 29 11.06 1.85 12.12
CA ALA A 29 9.80 2.03 12.83
C ALA A 29 8.66 1.82 11.82
N PHE A 30 8.17 0.58 11.72
CA PHE A 30 6.98 0.11 11.01
C PHE A 30 6.49 1.04 9.88
N GLN A 31 7.19 1.06 8.74
CA GLN A 31 6.62 1.69 7.56
C GLN A 31 5.31 0.95 7.25
N ARG A 32 4.18 1.66 7.34
CA ARG A 32 2.88 1.10 7.01
C ARG A 32 2.91 0.56 5.57
N CYS A 33 2.20 -0.54 5.36
CA CYS A 33 2.07 -1.19 4.04
C CYS A 33 1.56 -0.24 2.96
N VAL A 34 0.66 0.69 3.33
CA VAL A 34 0.28 1.86 2.54
C VAL A 34 0.30 3.11 3.44
N PRO A 35 0.48 4.32 2.88
CA PRO A 35 0.30 5.56 3.63
C PRO A 35 -1.11 5.66 4.24
N VAL A 36 -1.28 6.53 5.23
CA VAL A 36 -2.60 6.79 5.82
C VAL A 36 -3.48 7.49 4.79
N ALA A 37 -4.78 7.20 4.82
CA ALA A 37 -5.74 7.82 3.93
C ALA A 37 -5.79 9.34 4.11
N GLU A 38 -5.67 10.05 3.00
CA GLU A 38 -5.64 11.50 2.91
C GLU A 38 -7.04 12.11 2.99
N LYS A 39 -7.14 13.29 3.60
CA LYS A 39 -8.40 14.07 3.63
C LYS A 39 -8.54 15.03 2.46
N GLY A 40 -7.40 15.45 1.89
CA GLY A 40 -7.32 16.61 1.00
C GLY A 40 -6.62 16.35 -0.33
N ALA A 41 -6.51 15.10 -0.76
CA ALA A 41 -5.85 14.75 -2.01
C ALA A 41 -6.45 15.50 -3.20
N THR A 42 -5.58 15.94 -4.10
CA THR A 42 -5.92 16.70 -5.30
C THR A 42 -5.88 15.82 -6.55
N PRO A 43 -6.60 16.17 -7.62
CA PRO A 43 -6.56 15.41 -8.88
C PRO A 43 -5.14 15.27 -9.45
N LEU A 44 -4.27 16.26 -9.22
CA LEU A 44 -2.89 16.24 -9.71
C LEU A 44 -2.04 15.17 -9.00
N GLU A 45 -2.26 14.97 -7.70
CA GLU A 45 -1.51 13.98 -6.91
C GLU A 45 -1.88 12.54 -7.25
N VAL A 46 -3.09 12.33 -7.80
CA VAL A 46 -3.61 11.00 -8.13
C VAL A 46 -3.61 10.70 -9.63
N THR A 47 -3.37 11.67 -10.50
CA THR A 47 -3.28 11.44 -11.95
C THR A 47 -2.05 10.60 -12.29
N GLY A 48 -2.22 9.59 -13.15
CA GLY A 48 -1.14 8.75 -13.64
C GLY A 48 -1.53 7.28 -13.78
N SER A 49 -0.53 6.43 -13.99
CA SER A 49 -0.71 4.98 -14.16
C SER A 49 -0.32 4.24 -12.89
N TYR A 50 -1.16 3.32 -12.47
CA TYR A 50 -0.99 2.52 -11.27
C TYR A 50 -0.84 1.05 -11.61
N GLU A 51 -0.07 0.36 -10.79
CA GLU A 51 0.09 -1.10 -10.86
C GLU A 51 -0.30 -1.74 -9.52
N GLY A 52 -1.08 -2.80 -9.61
CA GLY A 52 -1.54 -3.51 -8.45
C GLY A 52 -0.54 -4.53 -7.91
N SER A 53 -0.64 -4.80 -6.61
CA SER A 53 0.17 -5.81 -5.91
C SER A 53 -0.71 -6.70 -5.04
N ILE A 54 -0.19 -7.86 -4.62
CA ILE A 54 -0.88 -8.83 -3.76
C ILE A 54 -2.18 -9.31 -4.44
N LYS A 55 -3.37 -8.94 -3.96
CA LYS A 55 -4.64 -9.35 -4.60
C LYS A 55 -4.99 -8.52 -5.84
N ALA A 56 -4.28 -7.42 -6.06
CA ALA A 56 -4.38 -6.60 -7.27
C ALA A 56 -3.26 -6.90 -8.28
N GLU A 57 -2.46 -7.97 -8.09
CA GLU A 57 -1.36 -8.27 -9.01
C GLU A 57 -1.85 -8.41 -10.46
N GLY A 58 -1.20 -7.65 -11.35
CA GLY A 58 -1.54 -7.59 -12.77
C GLY A 58 -2.64 -6.57 -13.14
N VAL A 59 -3.34 -6.00 -12.16
CA VAL A 59 -4.30 -4.90 -12.39
C VAL A 59 -3.54 -3.63 -12.78
N ARG A 60 -4.04 -2.93 -13.80
CA ARG A 60 -3.56 -1.59 -14.16
C ARG A 60 -4.72 -0.62 -14.19
N LEU A 61 -4.50 0.57 -13.64
CA LEU A 61 -5.45 1.68 -13.66
C LEU A 61 -4.72 2.92 -14.16
N THR A 62 -5.26 3.58 -15.16
CA THR A 62 -4.75 4.88 -15.60
C THR A 62 -5.80 5.94 -15.39
N LEU A 63 -5.44 6.98 -14.64
CA LEU A 63 -6.27 8.16 -14.37
C LEU A 63 -5.69 9.35 -15.12
N SER A 64 -6.45 9.92 -16.05
CA SER A 64 -6.04 11.12 -16.79
C SER A 64 -6.47 12.40 -16.09
N SER A 65 -5.72 13.49 -16.26
CA SER A 65 -6.06 14.81 -15.70
C SER A 65 -7.39 15.39 -16.23
N GLY A 66 -7.92 14.84 -17.31
CA GLY A 66 -9.22 15.22 -17.89
C GLY A 66 -10.42 14.45 -17.31
N GLY A 67 -10.21 13.61 -16.28
CA GLY A 67 -11.28 12.84 -15.64
C GLY A 67 -11.64 11.54 -16.37
N ALA A 68 -10.94 11.18 -17.45
CA ALA A 68 -11.08 9.88 -18.10
C ALA A 68 -10.19 8.83 -17.43
N MET A 69 -10.62 7.57 -17.41
CA MET A 69 -9.86 6.44 -16.89
C MET A 69 -9.93 5.20 -17.79
N THR A 70 -8.91 4.35 -17.65
CA THR A 70 -8.92 2.98 -18.16
C THR A 70 -8.48 2.02 -17.06
N ALA A 71 -9.13 0.85 -17.01
CA ALA A 71 -8.80 -0.22 -16.09
C ALA A 71 -8.56 -1.51 -16.88
N GLU A 72 -7.50 -2.22 -16.55
CA GLU A 72 -7.13 -3.49 -17.17
C GLU A 72 -7.08 -4.58 -16.10
N LYS A 73 -7.60 -5.77 -16.45
CA LYS A 73 -7.72 -6.92 -15.56
C LYS A 73 -8.43 -6.57 -14.23
N TRP A 74 -9.35 -5.63 -14.26
CA TRP A 74 -10.15 -5.26 -13.09
C TRP A 74 -11.02 -6.44 -12.65
N ARG A 75 -11.14 -6.68 -11.35
CA ARG A 75 -11.87 -7.85 -10.87
C ARG A 75 -13.39 -7.63 -10.93
N ASN A 76 -14.11 -8.64 -11.38
CA ASN A 76 -15.55 -8.78 -11.22
C ASN A 76 -15.85 -9.50 -9.88
N GLY A 77 -16.89 -9.07 -9.17
CA GLY A 77 -17.35 -9.72 -7.94
C GLY A 77 -16.81 -9.10 -6.64
N SER A 78 -17.59 -9.25 -5.57
CA SER A 78 -17.24 -8.75 -4.23
C SER A 78 -15.89 -9.30 -3.74
N TYR A 79 -15.13 -8.46 -3.03
CA TYR A 79 -13.81 -8.77 -2.47
C TYR A 79 -13.76 -10.06 -1.60
N PHE A 80 -14.92 -10.49 -1.08
CA PHE A 80 -15.06 -11.69 -0.25
C PHE A 80 -15.04 -13.01 -1.03
N ASP A 81 -15.11 -12.98 -2.37
CA ASP A 81 -15.09 -14.21 -3.14
C ASP A 81 -13.65 -14.76 -3.26
N THR A 82 -13.45 -15.92 -2.62
CA THR A 82 -12.16 -16.62 -2.51
C THR A 82 -11.67 -17.25 -3.81
N LYS A 83 -12.50 -17.22 -4.86
CA LYS A 83 -12.10 -17.60 -6.22
C LYS A 83 -11.55 -16.38 -6.93
N SER A 84 -10.51 -16.55 -7.73
CA SER A 84 -10.11 -15.56 -8.73
C SER A 84 -11.32 -15.28 -9.62
N GLY A 85 -12.04 -14.21 -9.31
CA GLY A 85 -13.20 -13.78 -10.06
C GLY A 85 -12.77 -13.43 -11.49
N ASP A 86 -13.70 -13.54 -12.44
CA ASP A 86 -13.47 -13.10 -13.81
C ASP A 86 -12.95 -11.66 -13.81
N THR A 87 -12.00 -11.36 -14.68
CA THR A 87 -11.48 -9.99 -14.84
C THR A 87 -12.08 -9.34 -16.07
N PHE A 88 -12.17 -8.02 -16.06
CA PHE A 88 -12.62 -7.22 -17.19
C PHE A 88 -11.68 -6.05 -17.46
N ASP A 89 -11.70 -5.59 -18.71
CA ASP A 89 -11.07 -4.33 -19.10
C ASP A 89 -12.18 -3.30 -19.33
N ALA A 90 -11.93 -2.06 -18.92
CA ALA A 90 -12.93 -1.00 -18.97
C ALA A 90 -12.34 0.37 -19.25
N SER A 91 -13.21 1.25 -19.72
CA SER A 91 -13.03 2.69 -19.72
C SER A 91 -14.11 3.36 -18.89
N GLY A 92 -13.90 4.64 -18.60
CA GLY A 92 -14.95 5.47 -18.03
C GLY A 92 -14.40 6.79 -17.51
N THR A 93 -15.03 7.31 -16.47
CA THR A 93 -14.61 8.54 -15.81
C THR A 93 -14.23 8.32 -14.35
N TRP A 94 -13.54 9.28 -13.77
CA TRP A 94 -13.18 9.26 -12.36
C TRP A 94 -13.29 10.65 -11.74
N GLU A 95 -13.51 10.69 -10.43
CA GLU A 95 -13.53 11.92 -9.65
C GLU A 95 -12.94 11.69 -8.24
N ILE A 96 -12.59 12.79 -7.56
CA ILE A 96 -12.28 12.77 -6.12
C ILE A 96 -13.53 13.16 -5.36
N GLN A 97 -14.07 12.22 -4.59
CA GLN A 97 -15.00 12.55 -3.53
C GLN A 97 -14.22 13.14 -2.35
N ARG A 98 -14.50 14.39 -2.02
CA ARG A 98 -13.87 15.05 -0.86
C ARG A 98 -14.49 14.56 0.44
N ALA A 99 -13.65 14.49 1.48
CA ALA A 99 -14.12 14.33 2.86
C ALA A 99 -15.06 15.47 3.25
N THR A 100 -16.26 15.17 3.72
CA THR A 100 -17.24 16.18 4.17
C THR A 100 -17.32 16.25 5.70
N GLY A 101 -17.07 15.14 6.39
CA GLY A 101 -16.96 15.05 7.85
C GLY A 101 -15.53 15.11 8.39
N SER A 102 -15.41 15.37 9.69
CA SER A 102 -14.11 15.44 10.38
C SER A 102 -13.35 14.13 10.42
N ASN A 103 -14.04 12.99 10.29
CA ASN A 103 -13.47 11.65 10.27
C ASN A 103 -13.46 11.03 8.87
N ASP A 104 -13.95 11.75 7.86
CA ASP A 104 -14.04 11.25 6.50
C ASP A 104 -12.69 11.38 5.79
N ARG A 105 -12.52 10.58 4.74
CA ARG A 105 -11.32 10.51 3.89
C ARG A 105 -11.72 10.90 2.47
N ALA A 106 -10.75 11.39 1.70
CA ALA A 106 -10.94 11.57 0.27
C ALA A 106 -10.89 10.20 -0.42
N LEU A 107 -11.81 9.98 -1.37
CA LEU A 107 -11.89 8.75 -2.15
C LEU A 107 -11.74 9.08 -3.64
N VAL A 108 -11.08 8.20 -4.38
CA VAL A 108 -11.22 8.14 -5.84
C VAL A 108 -12.47 7.31 -6.14
N ARG A 109 -13.41 7.92 -6.86
CA ARG A 109 -14.59 7.24 -7.39
C ARG A 109 -14.39 6.94 -8.87
N LEU A 110 -14.64 5.71 -9.26
CA LEU A 110 -14.55 5.20 -10.61
C LEU A 110 -15.95 5.01 -11.17
N HIS A 111 -16.17 5.49 -12.39
CA HIS A 111 -17.42 5.34 -13.11
C HIS A 111 -17.16 4.59 -14.41
N PHE A 112 -17.37 3.28 -14.40
CA PHE A 112 -17.18 2.42 -15.56
C PHE A 112 -18.33 2.58 -16.58
N ASP A 113 -17.99 2.64 -17.86
CA ASP A 113 -18.98 2.66 -18.95
C ASP A 113 -19.63 1.27 -19.14
N LYS A 114 -20.96 1.22 -19.37
CA LYS A 114 -21.73 -0.04 -19.50
C LYS A 114 -21.52 -0.79 -20.83
N PRO A 115 -21.79 -2.12 -20.89
CA PRO A 115 -22.31 -2.95 -19.79
C PRO A 115 -21.39 -4.12 -19.43
N PHE A 116 -20.85 -4.09 -18.22
CA PHE A 116 -20.34 -5.32 -17.59
C PHE A 116 -21.55 -6.16 -17.18
N GLY A 117 -21.63 -7.38 -17.71
CA GLY A 117 -22.73 -8.31 -17.43
C GLY A 117 -22.85 -8.51 -15.93
N SER A 118 -24.03 -8.19 -15.37
CA SER A 118 -24.45 -8.45 -13.98
C SER A 118 -23.27 -8.53 -13.01
N LEU A 119 -22.82 -7.44 -12.40
CA LEU A 119 -23.42 -6.92 -11.19
C LEU A 119 -22.82 -5.52 -10.93
N LYS A 120 -23.65 -4.47 -11.10
CA LYS A 120 -23.24 -3.07 -10.84
C LYS A 120 -22.82 -2.85 -9.38
N ASP A 121 -23.28 -3.72 -8.47
CA ASP A 121 -23.11 -3.58 -7.04
C ASP A 121 -21.94 -4.42 -6.48
N ASP A 122 -21.13 -5.04 -7.35
CA ASP A 122 -20.04 -5.95 -6.96
C ASP A 122 -18.66 -5.56 -7.52
N THR A 123 -18.51 -4.37 -8.09
CA THR A 123 -17.20 -3.87 -8.55
C THR A 123 -16.60 -2.93 -7.52
N LEU A 124 -15.30 -3.06 -7.29
CA LEU A 124 -14.56 -2.08 -6.49
C LEU A 124 -14.45 -0.79 -7.30
N ASP A 125 -15.23 0.22 -6.93
CA ASP A 125 -15.33 1.52 -7.62
C ASP A 125 -15.01 2.72 -6.72
N GLU A 126 -14.84 2.52 -5.41
CA GLU A 126 -14.36 3.53 -4.47
C GLU A 126 -13.03 3.09 -3.87
N LEU A 127 -12.01 3.96 -3.93
CA LEU A 127 -10.66 3.68 -3.43
C LEU A 127 -10.20 4.80 -2.51
N SER A 128 -9.64 4.41 -1.36
CA SER A 128 -8.94 5.35 -0.49
C SER A 128 -7.62 5.80 -1.11
N ILE A 129 -7.23 7.03 -0.80
CA ILE A 129 -6.03 7.67 -1.33
C ILE A 129 -5.01 7.78 -0.20
N GLY A 130 -3.85 7.14 -0.34
CA GLY A 130 -2.73 7.30 0.59
C GLY A 130 -1.54 7.94 -0.08
N VAL A 131 -1.03 9.04 0.47
CA VAL A 131 0.14 9.75 -0.04
C VAL A 131 1.21 9.85 1.05
N ASP A 132 2.44 9.54 0.71
CA ASP A 132 3.62 9.91 1.51
C ASP A 132 4.64 10.65 0.63
N ALA A 133 5.78 11.04 1.22
CA ALA A 133 6.82 11.80 0.53
C ALA A 133 7.37 11.13 -0.75
N THR A 134 7.13 9.83 -0.93
CA THR A 134 7.76 9.02 -1.98
C THR A 134 6.78 8.15 -2.77
N ARG A 135 5.55 7.96 -2.28
CA ARG A 135 4.60 6.99 -2.81
C ARG A 135 3.18 7.55 -2.77
N THR A 136 2.43 7.29 -3.84
CA THR A 136 0.97 7.45 -3.88
C THR A 136 0.35 6.07 -4.09
N PHE A 137 -0.67 5.75 -3.30
CA PHE A 137 -1.43 4.52 -3.39
C PHE A 137 -2.92 4.80 -3.51
N LEU A 138 -3.60 3.95 -4.28
CA LEU A 138 -5.05 3.78 -4.25
C LEU A 138 -5.34 2.37 -3.71
N TYR A 139 -6.23 2.24 -2.74
CA TYR A 139 -6.48 0.95 -2.10
C TYR A 139 -7.89 0.84 -1.54
N ASP A 140 -8.35 -0.40 -1.41
CA ASP A 140 -9.57 -0.72 -0.66
C ASP A 140 -9.29 -0.60 0.84
N ASP A 141 -10.11 0.14 1.58
CA ASP A 141 -9.87 0.49 2.99
C ASP A 141 -11.03 0.01 3.86
N PHE A 142 -11.25 -1.31 3.83
CA PHE A 142 -12.30 -1.96 4.61
C PHE A 142 -12.04 -1.89 6.12
N ASP A 143 -10.76 -1.92 6.54
CA ASP A 143 -10.34 -1.85 7.95
C ASP A 143 -8.98 -1.12 8.07
N PRO A 144 -8.93 0.05 8.75
CA PRO A 144 -7.70 0.84 8.86
C PRO A 144 -6.62 0.21 9.75
N ASP A 145 -6.95 -0.82 10.51
CA ASP A 145 -6.01 -1.57 11.35
C ASP A 145 -5.39 -2.77 10.61
N VAL A 146 -5.88 -3.08 9.40
CA VAL A 146 -5.39 -4.17 8.55
C VAL A 146 -4.76 -3.61 7.28
N CYS A 147 -3.69 -4.25 6.83
CA CYS A 147 -3.10 -3.90 5.54
C CYS A 147 -4.04 -4.26 4.39
N PRO A 148 -4.33 -3.33 3.48
CA PRO A 148 -5.19 -3.63 2.35
C PRO A 148 -4.49 -4.58 1.39
N ASP A 149 -5.17 -5.68 1.06
CA ASP A 149 -4.67 -6.66 0.08
C ASP A 149 -4.87 -6.17 -1.36
N PHE A 150 -5.91 -5.36 -1.61
CA PHE A 150 -6.09 -4.67 -2.89
C PHE A 150 -5.48 -3.28 -2.79
N ARG A 151 -4.32 -3.11 -3.44
CA ARG A 151 -3.61 -1.84 -3.46
C ARG A 151 -2.90 -1.64 -4.79
N LEU A 152 -2.99 -0.43 -5.28
CA LEU A 152 -2.43 0.05 -6.53
C LEU A 152 -1.41 1.14 -6.20
N GLN A 153 -0.18 1.01 -6.70
CA GLN A 153 0.86 2.01 -6.50
C GLN A 153 1.06 2.82 -7.77
N LEU A 154 1.09 4.15 -7.62
CA LEU A 154 1.40 5.06 -8.70
C LEU A 154 2.81 4.75 -9.22
N GLN A 155 2.91 4.50 -10.53
CA GLN A 155 4.18 4.31 -11.19
C GLN A 155 4.86 5.67 -11.39
N LYS A 156 6.14 5.74 -11.04
CA LYS A 156 6.93 6.92 -11.36
C LYS A 156 7.09 6.98 -12.89
N PRO A 157 6.88 8.14 -13.51
CA PRO A 157 7.19 8.33 -14.92
C PRO A 157 8.67 8.10 -15.23
#